data_AF-A0A4Z1H3R8-F1
#
_entry.id   AF-A0A4Z1H3R8-F1
#
_cell.length_a   1.000
_cell.length_b   1.000
_cell.length_c   1.000
_cell.angle_alpha   90.00
_cell.angle_beta   90.00
_cell.angle_gamma   90.00
#
_symmetry.space_group_name_H-M   'P 1'
#
loop_
_entity.id
_entity.type
_entity.pdbx_description
1 polymer ?
#
loop_
_entity_poly.entity_id
_entity_poly.type
_entity_poly.pdbx_seq_one_letter_code
_entity_poly.pdbx_strand_id
1 'polypeptide(L)'
;MTLQLSEVTNAADFAEVVKVEHRAYATPANSLWEVLKGPNIDECAERQWVWHMGTPISHWLTVKDGNKVTSGAEWIVHEINPFEKPQPIVKATWWP
;
A
#
# COMPACT_ATOMS: atom_id res chain seq x y z
N MET A 1 -14.68 8.53 20.99
CA MET A 1 -14.44 9.02 19.62
C MET A 1 -14.82 7.90 18.65
N THR A 2 -15.34 8.24 17.47
CA THR A 2 -15.87 7.26 16.50
C THR A 2 -14.89 7.15 15.35
N LEU A 3 -14.35 5.94 15.13
CA LEU A 3 -13.49 5.65 13.99
C LEU A 3 -14.32 5.65 12.71
N GLN A 4 -13.77 6.24 11.64
CA GLN A 4 -14.43 6.34 10.34
C GLN A 4 -13.58 5.67 9.28
N LEU A 5 -14.18 4.75 8.53
CA LEU A 5 -13.57 4.11 7.36
C LEU A 5 -13.99 4.88 6.10
N SER A 6 -13.03 5.17 5.23
CA SER A 6 -13.28 5.75 3.91
C SER A 6 -12.28 5.23 2.89
N GLU A 7 -12.66 5.24 1.62
CA GLU A 7 -11.72 5.03 0.52
C GLU A 7 -10.96 6.31 0.21
N VAL A 8 -9.68 6.17 -0.13
CA VAL A 8 -8.81 7.28 -0.51
C VAL A 8 -9.09 7.66 -1.96
N THR A 9 -9.41 8.92 -2.22
CA THR A 9 -9.81 9.39 -3.55
C THR A 9 -8.89 10.48 -4.11
N ASN A 10 -7.91 10.93 -3.32
CA ASN A 10 -7.00 11.99 -3.72
C ASN A 10 -5.60 11.79 -3.11
N ALA A 11 -4.61 12.38 -3.77
CA ALA A 11 -3.20 12.25 -3.40
C ALA A 11 -2.86 12.85 -2.02
N ALA A 12 -3.57 13.89 -1.58
CA ALA A 12 -3.28 14.54 -0.31
C ALA A 12 -3.66 13.65 0.88
N ASP A 13 -4.84 13.02 0.85
CA ASP A 13 -5.24 12.01 1.81
C ASP A 13 -4.31 10.79 1.76
N PHE A 14 -3.88 10.40 0.56
CA PHE A 14 -2.95 9.28 0.37
C PHE A 14 -1.58 9.54 1.03
N ALA A 15 -1.04 10.76 0.93
CA ALA A 15 0.21 11.12 1.59
C ALA A 15 0.15 10.97 3.12
N GLU A 16 -1.01 11.22 3.74
CA GLU A 16 -1.21 10.96 5.17
C GLU A 16 -1.21 9.46 5.50
N VAL A 17 -1.70 8.61 4.59
CA VAL A 17 -1.62 7.14 4.73
C VAL A 17 -0.16 6.68 4.72
N VAL A 18 0.67 7.20 3.80
CA VAL A 18 2.10 6.85 3.75
C VAL A 18 2.85 7.28 5.01
N LYS A 19 2.49 8.42 5.63
CA LYS A 19 3.02 8.79 6.96
C LYS A 19 2.63 7.80 8.06
N VAL A 20 1.45 7.20 7.98
CA VAL A 20 1.06 6.13 8.90
C VAL A 20 1.85 4.85 8.60
N GLU A 21 2.00 4.48 7.34
CA GLU A 21 2.74 3.30 6.89
C GLU A 21 4.21 3.33 7.41
N HIS A 22 4.91 4.46 7.24
CA HIS A 22 6.26 4.64 7.78
C HIS A 22 6.33 4.42 9.30
N ARG A 23 5.31 4.89 10.04
CA ARG A 23 5.25 4.69 11.50
C ARG A 23 4.93 3.25 11.87
N ALA A 24 4.01 2.62 11.15
CA ALA A 24 3.61 1.23 11.37
C ALA A 24 4.80 0.27 11.15
N TYR A 25 5.60 0.52 10.12
CA TYR A 25 6.79 -0.30 9.83
C TYR A 25 8.02 0.04 10.66
N ALA A 26 7.99 1.10 11.47
CA ALA A 26 9.05 1.40 12.42
C ALA A 26 8.96 0.52 13.66
N THR A 27 7.79 -0.02 14.02
CA THR A 27 7.60 -0.81 15.26
C THR A 27 6.46 -1.84 15.14
N PRO A 28 6.76 -3.15 15.04
CA PRO A 28 8.10 -3.71 14.96
C PRO A 28 8.80 -3.31 13.66
N ALA A 29 10.13 -3.22 13.70
CA ALA A 29 10.91 -2.80 12.53
C ALA A 29 10.73 -3.78 11.36
N ASN A 30 10.29 -3.28 10.22
CA ASN A 30 10.25 -4.01 8.96
C ASN A 30 11.51 -3.66 8.15
N SER A 31 12.53 -4.52 8.18
CA SER A 31 13.80 -4.26 7.47
C SER A 31 13.64 -4.20 5.95
N LEU A 32 12.64 -4.86 5.38
CA LEU A 32 12.35 -4.77 3.95
C LEU A 32 11.82 -3.38 3.59
N TRP A 33 11.02 -2.77 4.47
CA TRP A 33 10.50 -1.42 4.28
C TRP A 33 11.63 -0.38 4.13
N GLU A 34 12.73 -0.53 4.85
CA GLU A 34 13.88 0.37 4.76
C GLU A 34 14.48 0.44 3.35
N VAL A 35 14.39 -0.65 2.59
CA VAL A 35 14.87 -0.72 1.20
C VAL A 35 13.82 -0.17 0.23
N LEU A 36 12.53 -0.37 0.51
CA LEU A 36 11.42 -0.06 -0.40
C LEU A 36 10.88 1.37 -0.28
N LYS A 37 11.03 2.02 0.88
CA LYS A 37 10.46 3.34 1.17
C LYS A 37 11.13 4.50 0.43
N GLY A 38 12.20 4.24 -0.33
CA GLY A 38 12.88 5.25 -1.13
C GLY A 38 13.65 6.30 -0.31
N PRO A 39 14.13 7.37 -0.97
CA PRO A 39 15.03 8.35 -0.36
C PRO A 39 14.35 9.31 0.61
N ASN A 40 13.04 9.56 0.46
CA ASN A 40 12.26 10.41 1.35
C ASN A 40 10.76 10.08 1.23
N ILE A 41 9.97 10.57 2.18
CA ILE A 41 8.55 10.24 2.29
C ILE A 41 7.69 10.86 1.18
N ASP A 42 8.07 12.02 0.66
CA ASP A 42 7.30 12.70 -0.39
C ASP A 42 7.42 11.93 -1.71
N GLU A 43 8.64 11.48 -2.05
CA GLU A 43 8.87 10.56 -3.17
C GLU A 43 8.09 9.25 -3.00
N CYS A 44 8.12 8.68 -1.79
CA CYS A 44 7.42 7.43 -1.50
C CYS A 44 5.92 7.58 -1.73
N ALA A 45 5.32 8.67 -1.27
CA ALA A 45 3.91 8.98 -1.45
C ALA A 45 3.54 9.20 -2.92
N GLU A 46 4.34 9.97 -3.65
CA GLU A 46 4.12 10.20 -5.09
C GLU A 46 4.19 8.90 -5.88
N ARG A 47 5.23 8.09 -5.67
CA ARG A 47 5.42 6.82 -6.38
C ARG A 47 4.32 5.82 -6.09
N GLN A 48 3.94 5.64 -4.82
CA GLN A 48 2.85 4.74 -4.46
C GLN A 48 1.50 5.24 -4.99
N TRP A 49 1.26 6.55 -5.00
CA TRP A 49 0.06 7.11 -5.62
C TRP A 49 0.00 6.83 -7.12
N VAL A 50 1.12 6.95 -7.84
CA VAL A 50 1.22 6.58 -9.26
C VAL A 50 0.88 5.10 -9.47
N TRP A 51 1.33 4.20 -8.59
CA TRP A 51 1.00 2.78 -8.67
C TRP A 51 -0.48 2.49 -8.44
N HIS A 52 -1.08 3.13 -7.44
CA HIS A 52 -2.51 3.04 -7.16
C HIS A 52 -3.33 3.52 -8.36
N MET A 53 -3.04 4.72 -8.88
CA MET A 53 -3.75 5.27 -10.05
C MET A 53 -3.50 4.48 -11.33
N GLY A 54 -2.33 3.83 -11.45
CA GLY A 54 -1.99 2.93 -12.56
C GLY A 54 -2.70 1.58 -12.50
N THR A 55 -3.33 1.24 -11.38
CA THR A 55 -3.99 -0.05 -11.15
C THR A 55 -5.48 0.17 -10.86
N PRO A 56 -6.37 0.10 -11.87
CA PRO A 56 -7.79 0.45 -11.72
C PRO A 56 -8.57 -0.36 -10.66
N ILE A 57 -8.05 -1.53 -10.28
CA ILE A 57 -8.63 -2.43 -9.28
C ILE A 57 -7.94 -2.32 -7.91
N SER A 58 -7.05 -1.34 -7.74
CA SER A 58 -6.45 -1.00 -6.45
C SER A 58 -7.41 -0.13 -5.67
N HIS A 59 -7.64 -0.51 -4.42
CA HIS A 59 -8.51 0.17 -3.48
C HIS A 59 -7.74 0.44 -2.19
N TRP A 60 -7.45 1.71 -1.93
CA TRP A 60 -6.84 2.12 -0.67
C TRP A 60 -7.91 2.58 0.31
N LEU A 61 -8.00 1.88 1.43
CA LEU A 61 -8.92 2.22 2.52
C LEU A 61 -8.14 2.88 3.65
N THR A 62 -8.74 3.86 4.30
CA THR A 62 -8.14 4.60 5.41
C THR A 62 -9.10 4.68 6.60
N VAL A 63 -8.56 4.62 7.81
CA VAL A 63 -9.33 4.82 9.06
C VAL A 63 -8.90 6.14 9.69
N LYS A 64 -9.88 7.02 9.91
CA LYS A 64 -9.70 8.31 10.58
C LYS A 64 -10.30 8.30 11.98
N ASP A 65 -9.59 8.91 12.94
CA ASP A 65 -10.11 9.30 14.25
C ASP A 65 -10.26 10.83 14.26
N GLY A 66 -11.49 11.31 14.07
CA GLY A 66 -11.75 12.70 13.70
C GLY A 66 -11.10 13.05 12.36
N ASN A 67 -10.19 14.02 12.34
CA ASN A 67 -9.46 14.43 11.12
C ASN A 67 -8.10 13.73 10.95
N LYS A 68 -7.71 12.86 11.88
CA LYS A 68 -6.40 12.24 11.89
C LYS A 68 -6.46 10.85 11.26
N VAL A 69 -5.64 10.61 10.24
CA VAL A 69 -5.45 9.25 9.69
C VAL A 69 -4.67 8.39 10.69
N THR A 70 -5.20 7.20 10.97
CA THR A 70 -4.68 6.27 11.99
C THR A 70 -4.20 4.94 11.41
N SER A 71 -4.79 4.47 10.31
CA SER A 71 -4.38 3.27 9.60
C SER A 71 -4.77 3.36 8.13
N GLY A 72 -4.16 2.51 7.30
CA GLY A 72 -4.57 2.29 5.91
C GLY A 72 -4.35 0.84 5.50
N ALA A 73 -5.01 0.43 4.43
CA ALA A 73 -4.82 -0.88 3.81
C ALA A 73 -5.06 -0.78 2.30
N GLU A 74 -4.21 -1.45 1.52
CA GLU A 74 -4.42 -1.67 0.09
C GLU A 74 -5.14 -2.99 -0.15
N TRP A 75 -6.09 -2.98 -1.08
CA TRP A 75 -6.72 -4.16 -1.61
C TRP A 75 -6.68 -4.13 -3.13
N ILE A 76 -6.22 -5.23 -3.74
CA ILE A 76 -6.38 -5.47 -5.18
C ILE A 76 -7.54 -6.44 -5.36
N VAL A 77 -8.66 -5.96 -5.91
CA VAL A 77 -9.90 -6.75 -6.01
C VAL A 77 -10.09 -7.25 -7.43
N HIS A 78 -9.97 -8.56 -7.63
CA HIS A 78 -10.18 -9.20 -8.92
C HIS A 78 -11.60 -9.76 -9.04
N GLU A 79 -12.32 -9.38 -10.10
CA GLU A 79 -13.63 -9.98 -10.43
C GLU A 79 -13.50 -11.42 -10.93
N ILE A 80 -12.38 -11.73 -11.59
CA ILE A 80 -12.06 -13.04 -12.14
C ILE A 80 -10.83 -13.57 -11.41
N ASN A 81 -10.84 -14.83 -11.00
CA ASN A 81 -9.72 -15.45 -10.30
C ASN A 81 -8.42 -15.35 -11.13
N PRO A 82 -7.41 -14.56 -10.71
CA PRO A 82 -6.17 -14.40 -11.47
C PRO A 82 -5.29 -15.66 -11.46
N PHE A 83 -5.62 -16.65 -10.63
CA PHE A 83 -4.92 -17.92 -10.48
C PHE A 83 -5.77 -19.11 -10.94
N GLU A 84 -6.81 -18.89 -11.77
CA GLU A 84 -7.61 -19.99 -12.32
C GLU A 84 -6.74 -21.01 -13.09
N LYS A 85 -5.73 -20.51 -13.79
CA LYS A 85 -4.71 -21.33 -14.45
C LYS A 85 -3.42 -21.32 -13.63
N PRO A 86 -2.76 -22.47 -13.43
CA PRO A 86 -1.47 -22.52 -12.76
C PRO A 86 -0.46 -21.62 -13.47
N GLN A 87 0.25 -20.81 -12.69
CA GLN A 87 1.36 -20.01 -13.20
C GLN A 87 2.50 -20.93 -13.64
N PRO A 88 3.26 -20.60 -14.70
CA PRO A 88 4.41 -21.39 -15.13
C PRO A 88 5.40 -21.57 -13.98
N ILE A 89 5.92 -22.78 -13.79
CA ILE A 89 7.00 -23.02 -12.85
C ILE A 89 8.24 -22.30 -13.36
N VAL A 90 8.63 -21.21 -12.70
CA VAL A 90 9.89 -20.52 -12.98
C VAL A 90 11.00 -21.30 -12.28
N LYS A 91 11.73 -22.13 -13.03
CA LYS A 91 12.97 -22.73 -12.53
C LYS A 91 14.03 -21.64 -12.39
N ALA A 92 14.38 -21.32 -11.15
CA ALA A 92 15.52 -20.46 -10.85
C ALA A 92 16.82 -21.20 -11.23
N THR A 93 17.35 -20.93 -12.42
CA THR A 93 18.59 -21.57 -12.93
C THR A 93 19.84 -21.22 -12.11
N TRP A 94 19.74 -20.22 -11.25
CA TRP A 94 20.78 -19.75 -10.33
C TRP A 94 20.68 -20.36 -8.93
N TRP A 95 19.62 -21.12 -8.62
CA TRP A 95 19.44 -21.80 -7.34
C TRP A 95 19.62 -23.32 -7.53
N PRO A 96 20.58 -23.97 -6.83
CA PRO A 96 20.87 -25.39 -7.02
C PRO A 96 19.71 -26.32 -6.63
#